data_AF-A0A7E6EHH7-F1
#
_entry.id   AF-A0A7E6EHH7-F1
#
_cell.length_a   1.000
_cell.length_b   1.000
_cell.length_c   1.000
_cell.angle_alpha   90.00
_cell.angle_beta   90.00
_cell.angle_gamma   90.00
#
_symmetry.space_group_name_H-M   'P 1'
#
loop_
_entity.id
_entity.type
_entity.pdbx_description
1 polymer ?
#
loop_
_entity_poly.entity_id
_entity_poly.type
_entity_poly.pdbx_seq_one_letter_code
_entity_poly.pdbx_strand_id
1 'polypeptide(L)'
;MANTAMSIESRKCPQCTDGEFDLRNVEKKQPLSFPMTERVKVIVRSRPLNERELKLQSTPVVSVNSENSEIELKDPTSNDPRNFTFDATFGPDAPTSLIYDSAEVLSGFNATIFAYGQTGCGKSFTMEGPDDPPDQRGIIPRLWSVEYHPEHSSNCLRACPCRRTPKSVGTRFKEAVKINLSLSALGNVISSLVEGKRTHIPYRDSKLTRLLQNSLGGNSKTMMIACISPSSDSFHETLSTLRYANRAKNIKNAPKINEDTRDALLRQYRAEIAYLRESLSECCGMTPFVYLR
;
A
#
# COMPACT_ATOMS: atom_id res chain seq x y z
N MET A 1 -0.69 39.83 50.44
CA MET A 1 -1.19 38.44 50.56
C MET A 1 -2.32 38.31 49.54
N ALA A 2 -2.02 37.89 48.30
CA ALA A 2 -2.18 36.52 47.74
C ALA A 2 -3.66 36.07 47.72
N ASN A 3 -4.33 35.57 46.65
CA ASN A 3 -4.02 35.15 45.27
C ASN A 3 -5.39 35.06 44.49
N THR A 4 -5.47 35.52 43.23
CA THR A 4 -5.64 34.75 41.96
C THR A 4 -7.02 34.14 41.64
N ALA A 5 -7.70 34.65 40.58
CA ALA A 5 -7.98 33.94 39.31
C ALA A 5 -8.91 34.78 38.38
N MET A 6 -8.44 35.04 37.16
CA MET A 6 -9.17 35.67 36.05
C MET A 6 -9.06 34.69 34.88
N SER A 7 -10.18 34.21 34.33
CA SER A 7 -10.19 33.43 33.08
C SER A 7 -10.65 34.33 31.94
N ILE A 8 -9.79 34.43 30.92
CA ILE A 8 -9.99 35.18 29.68
C ILE A 8 -10.39 34.20 28.57
N GLU A 9 -11.35 34.62 27.75
CA GLU A 9 -11.92 33.92 26.60
C GLU A 9 -10.90 33.56 25.52
N SER A 10 -11.11 32.42 24.84
CA SER A 10 -10.52 32.13 23.53
C SER A 10 -11.61 31.95 22.47
N ARG A 11 -11.35 32.54 21.32
CA ARG A 11 -12.30 32.89 20.25
C ARG A 11 -12.72 31.67 19.42
N LYS A 12 -13.98 31.66 19.00
CA LYS A 12 -14.60 30.71 18.06
C LYS A 12 -13.91 30.74 16.68
N CYS A 13 -13.78 29.57 16.06
CA CYS A 13 -13.37 29.42 14.66
C CYS A 13 -14.54 29.83 13.72
N PRO A 14 -14.34 30.63 12.65
CA PRO A 14 -15.44 31.31 11.95
C PRO A 14 -16.17 30.51 10.87
N GLN A 15 -16.02 29.18 10.78
CA GLN A 15 -16.54 28.38 9.66
C GLN A 15 -17.47 27.23 10.03
N CYS A 16 -17.97 27.17 11.26
CA CYS A 16 -19.04 26.24 11.63
C CYS A 16 -20.32 27.02 11.88
N THR A 17 -20.96 27.53 10.82
CA THR A 17 -22.35 27.97 10.88
C THR A 17 -23.25 26.77 10.68
N ASP A 18 -24.22 26.61 11.58
CA ASP A 18 -25.31 25.64 11.52
C ASP A 18 -26.07 25.77 10.19
N GLY A 19 -25.69 24.95 9.21
CA GLY A 19 -26.44 24.78 7.98
C GLY A 19 -27.53 23.74 8.21
N GLU A 20 -28.79 24.18 8.13
CA GLU A 20 -29.94 23.30 7.84
C GLU A 20 -29.58 22.38 6.66
N PHE A 21 -29.44 21.09 6.94
CA PHE A 21 -29.19 20.09 5.91
C PHE A 21 -30.54 19.70 5.31
N ASP A 22 -30.94 20.43 4.26
CA ASP A 22 -32.17 20.19 3.50
C ASP A 22 -32.13 18.79 2.85
N LEU A 23 -32.93 17.87 3.39
CA LEU A 23 -32.98 16.45 3.00
C LEU A 23 -33.66 16.18 1.64
N ARG A 24 -33.99 17.22 0.87
CA ARG A 24 -34.63 17.08 -0.44
C ARG A 24 -33.70 16.86 -1.62
N ASN A 25 -32.39 16.71 -1.40
CA ASN A 25 -31.42 16.37 -2.44
C ASN A 25 -30.65 15.07 -2.16
N VAL A 26 -31.37 14.00 -1.81
CA VAL A 26 -30.91 12.61 -2.00
C VAL A 26 -31.03 12.25 -3.50
N GLU A 27 -30.49 13.08 -4.38
CA GLU A 27 -30.31 12.71 -5.78
C GLU A 27 -28.82 12.44 -6.04
N LYS A 28 -28.52 11.15 -6.20
CA LYS A 28 -27.47 10.63 -7.08
C LYS A 28 -26.04 11.17 -6.82
N LYS A 29 -25.46 10.86 -5.66
CA LYS A 29 -24.03 10.52 -5.70
C LYS A 29 -23.94 9.18 -6.42
N GLN A 30 -23.69 9.25 -7.74
CA GLN A 30 -23.27 8.11 -8.54
C GLN A 30 -22.25 7.32 -7.72
N PRO A 31 -22.36 5.99 -7.58
CA PRO A 31 -21.27 5.24 -7.00
C PRO A 31 -20.03 5.63 -7.79
N LEU A 32 -19.02 6.19 -7.10
CA LEU A 32 -17.70 6.41 -7.69
C LEU A 32 -17.38 5.14 -8.46
N SER A 33 -17.36 5.22 -9.79
CA SER A 33 -17.20 4.07 -10.65
C SER A 33 -15.74 3.65 -10.52
N PHE A 34 -15.44 2.91 -9.46
CA PHE A 34 -14.13 2.32 -9.28
C PHE A 34 -13.89 1.42 -10.48
N PRO A 35 -12.73 1.54 -11.15
CA PRO A 35 -12.44 0.68 -12.28
C PRO A 35 -12.56 -0.77 -11.82
N MET A 36 -13.45 -1.53 -12.46
CA MET A 36 -13.68 -2.95 -12.10
C MET A 36 -12.40 -3.79 -12.22
N THR A 37 -11.40 -3.28 -12.94
CA THR A 37 -10.09 -3.89 -13.10
C THR A 37 -8.98 -2.85 -12.97
N GLU A 38 -7.97 -3.13 -12.14
CA GLU A 38 -6.79 -2.31 -11.93
C GLU A 38 -5.54 -3.09 -12.35
N ARG A 39 -4.54 -2.43 -12.95
CA ARG A 39 -3.27 -3.09 -13.28
C ARG A 39 -2.35 -3.10 -12.06
N VAL A 40 -1.47 -4.10 -11.99
CA VAL A 40 -0.41 -4.11 -10.98
C VAL A 40 0.49 -2.89 -11.19
N LYS A 41 0.62 -2.05 -10.16
CA LYS A 41 1.54 -0.90 -10.19
C LYS A 41 2.96 -1.41 -10.03
N VAL A 42 3.85 -1.01 -10.92
CA VAL A 42 5.25 -1.43 -10.92
C VAL A 42 6.14 -0.21 -10.74
N ILE A 43 6.89 -0.25 -9.65
CA ILE A 43 7.85 0.77 -9.26
C ILE A 43 9.24 0.17 -9.36
N VAL A 44 10.19 0.93 -9.88
CA VAL A 44 11.59 0.52 -9.90
C VAL A 44 12.43 1.42 -9.01
N ARG A 45 13.27 0.81 -8.18
CA ARG A 45 14.19 1.48 -7.27
C ARG A 45 15.62 1.08 -7.58
N SER A 46 16.46 2.05 -7.93
CA SER A 46 17.90 1.85 -7.99
C SER A 46 18.54 2.28 -6.68
N ARG A 47 19.39 1.43 -6.10
CA ARG A 47 20.21 1.81 -4.93
C ARG A 47 21.46 2.60 -5.38
N PRO A 48 22.12 3.36 -4.48
CA PRO A 48 23.46 3.88 -4.74
C PRO A 48 24.49 2.73 -4.87
N LEU A 49 25.63 3.04 -5.48
CA LEU A 49 26.79 2.14 -5.53
C LEU A 49 27.29 1.86 -4.11
N ASN A 50 27.57 0.59 -3.82
CA ASN A 50 28.11 0.17 -2.53
C ASN A 50 29.61 0.51 -2.46
N GLU A 51 30.15 0.62 -1.25
CA GLU A 51 31.59 0.86 -1.03
C GLU A 51 32.48 -0.17 -1.75
N ARG A 52 32.03 -1.43 -1.83
CA ARG A 52 32.77 -2.49 -2.54
C ARG A 52 32.81 -2.22 -4.06
N GLU A 53 31.70 -1.77 -4.63
CA GLU A 53 31.59 -1.46 -6.07
C GLU A 53 32.38 -0.19 -6.39
N LEU A 54 32.38 0.79 -5.49
CA LEU A 54 33.22 1.99 -5.59
C LEU A 54 34.72 1.63 -5.55
N LYS A 55 35.14 0.73 -4.64
CA LYS A 55 36.53 0.24 -4.56
C LYS A 55 36.95 -0.55 -5.81
N LEU A 56 36.02 -1.30 -6.40
CA LEU A 56 36.23 -2.06 -7.62
C LEU A 56 36.14 -1.18 -8.89
N GLN A 57 35.86 0.13 -8.75
CA GLN A 57 35.63 1.05 -9.86
C GLN A 57 34.57 0.55 -10.85
N SER A 58 33.54 -0.15 -10.36
CA SER A 58 32.43 -0.61 -11.18
C SER A 58 31.70 0.59 -11.81
N THR A 59 31.44 0.55 -13.11
CA THR A 59 30.76 1.63 -13.81
C THR A 59 29.25 1.57 -13.56
N PRO A 60 28.58 2.73 -13.30
CA PRO A 60 27.14 2.77 -13.20
C PRO A 60 26.51 2.57 -14.59
N VAL A 61 25.84 1.45 -14.79
CA VAL A 61 25.17 1.11 -16.06
C VAL A 61 23.69 1.49 -16.11
N VAL A 62 23.14 1.95 -14.98
CA VAL A 62 21.72 2.35 -14.85
C VAL A 62 21.63 3.87 -14.73
N SER A 63 20.89 4.48 -15.65
CA SER A 63 20.45 5.87 -15.56
C SER A 63 18.95 5.89 -15.27
N VAL A 64 18.53 6.65 -14.26
CA VAL A 64 17.12 6.75 -13.84
C VAL A 64 16.64 8.16 -14.07
N ASN A 65 15.56 8.30 -14.85
CA ASN A 65 14.85 9.55 -15.03
C ASN A 65 13.52 9.52 -14.27
N SER A 66 13.51 10.10 -13.07
CA SER A 66 12.35 10.12 -12.17
C SER A 66 11.16 10.91 -12.72
N GLU A 67 11.37 11.91 -13.58
CA GLU A 67 10.27 12.73 -14.13
C GLU A 67 9.46 11.97 -15.18
N ASN A 68 10.17 11.26 -16.07
CA ASN A 68 9.54 10.48 -17.13
C ASN A 68 9.20 9.04 -16.70
N SER A 69 9.56 8.65 -15.48
CA SER A 69 9.46 7.25 -15.00
C SER A 69 10.15 6.25 -15.94
N GLU A 70 11.32 6.65 -16.44
CA GLU A 70 12.12 5.91 -17.41
C GLU A 70 13.45 5.46 -16.82
N ILE A 71 13.85 4.25 -17.19
CA ILE A 71 15.16 3.67 -16.85
C ILE A 71 15.88 3.32 -18.13
N GLU A 72 17.07 3.87 -18.27
CA GLU A 72 18.00 3.57 -19.35
C GLU A 72 19.10 2.65 -18.80
N LEU A 73 19.20 1.47 -19.39
CA LEU A 73 20.21 0.48 -19.07
C LEU A 73 21.24 0.43 -20.21
N LYS A 74 22.48 0.85 -19.91
CA LYS A 74 23.59 0.84 -20.86
C LYS A 74 24.33 -0.49 -20.79
N ASP A 75 24.44 -1.17 -21.92
CA ASP A 75 25.20 -2.41 -22.00
C ASP A 75 26.70 -2.07 -22.00
N PRO A 76 27.53 -2.71 -21.14
CA PRO A 76 28.97 -2.48 -21.18
C PRO A 76 29.64 -3.01 -22.46
N THR A 77 28.97 -3.90 -23.20
CA THR A 77 29.50 -4.53 -24.41
C THR A 77 28.86 -4.04 -25.71
N SER A 78 27.62 -3.55 -25.64
CA SER A 78 26.87 -3.01 -26.77
C SER A 78 26.61 -1.52 -26.58
N ASN A 79 26.72 -0.73 -27.65
CA ASN A 79 26.50 0.71 -27.57
C ASN A 79 25.01 1.12 -27.59
N ASP A 80 24.09 0.14 -27.71
CA ASP A 80 22.66 0.41 -27.77
C ASP A 80 22.03 0.41 -26.36
N PRO A 81 21.61 1.57 -25.83
CA PRO A 81 20.93 1.65 -24.54
C PRO A 81 19.54 1.03 -24.61
N ARG A 82 19.14 0.33 -23.53
CA ARG A 82 17.81 -0.27 -23.40
C ARG A 82 16.96 0.55 -22.46
N ASN A 83 15.87 1.10 -22.99
CA ASN A 83 14.97 1.95 -22.22
C ASN A 83 13.73 1.16 -21.76
N PHE A 84 13.33 1.38 -20.52
CA PHE A 84 12.15 0.78 -19.91
C PHE A 84 11.33 1.85 -19.20
N THR A 85 10.01 1.85 -19.42
CA THR A 85 9.06 2.81 -18.81
C THR A 85 8.20 2.12 -17.74
N PHE A 86 8.14 2.67 -16.54
CA PHE A 86 7.36 2.11 -15.42
C PHE A 86 6.33 3.12 -14.88
N ASP A 87 5.60 2.75 -13.82
CA ASP A 87 4.61 3.66 -13.23
C ASP A 87 5.29 4.71 -12.33
N ALA A 88 6.41 4.36 -11.70
CA ALA A 88 7.31 5.28 -11.04
C ALA A 88 8.73 4.71 -11.01
N THR A 89 9.73 5.59 -11.06
CA THR A 89 11.14 5.20 -10.94
C THR A 89 11.85 6.07 -9.93
N PHE A 90 12.62 5.44 -9.04
CA PHE A 90 13.31 6.10 -7.96
C PHE A 90 14.82 5.86 -8.07
N GLY A 91 15.56 6.97 -8.10
CA GLY A 91 17.01 6.99 -8.09
C GLY A 91 17.62 6.73 -6.70
N PRO A 92 18.96 6.78 -6.60
CA PRO A 92 19.69 6.51 -5.36
C PRO A 92 19.37 7.50 -4.23
N ASP A 93 19.03 8.74 -4.57
CA ASP A 93 18.76 9.82 -3.61
C ASP A 93 17.32 9.83 -3.10
N ALA A 94 16.46 8.95 -3.64
CA ALA A 94 15.05 8.93 -3.29
C ALA A 94 14.80 8.29 -1.91
N PRO A 95 14.13 8.99 -0.98
CA PRO A 95 13.76 8.43 0.32
C PRO A 95 12.64 7.40 0.18
N THR A 96 12.57 6.48 1.15
CA THR A 96 11.56 5.43 1.15
C THR A 96 10.15 5.98 1.44
N SER A 97 10.03 7.18 2.02
CA SER A 97 8.75 7.88 2.24
C SER A 97 7.98 8.10 0.94
N LEU A 98 8.63 8.62 -0.10
CA LEU A 98 7.97 8.86 -1.39
C LEU A 98 7.45 7.58 -2.04
N ILE A 99 8.17 6.47 -1.85
CA ILE A 99 7.73 5.16 -2.33
C ILE A 99 6.46 4.73 -1.60
N TYR A 100 6.37 4.96 -0.29
CA TYR A 100 5.18 4.65 0.51
C TYR A 100 3.97 5.51 0.09
N ASP A 101 4.18 6.80 -0.14
CA ASP A 101 3.10 7.73 -0.52
C ASP A 101 2.51 7.37 -1.89
N SER A 102 3.35 6.89 -2.81
CA SER A 102 2.90 6.38 -4.11
C SER A 102 2.06 5.09 -4.02
N ALA A 103 2.07 4.41 -2.86
CA ALA A 103 1.49 3.09 -2.69
C ALA A 103 -0.04 3.08 -2.49
N GLU A 104 -0.69 4.21 -2.18
CA GLU A 104 -2.16 4.35 -2.04
C GLU A 104 -2.85 3.20 -1.23
N VAL A 105 -2.11 2.57 -0.31
CA VAL A 105 -2.46 1.28 0.31
C VAL A 105 -3.62 1.36 1.31
N LEU A 106 -4.03 2.56 1.72
CA LEU A 106 -4.93 2.77 2.86
C LEU A 106 -6.43 2.80 2.50
N SER A 107 -6.82 2.50 1.26
CA SER A 107 -8.19 2.77 0.75
C SER A 107 -9.25 1.68 1.04
N GLY A 108 -9.06 0.81 2.05
CA GLY A 108 -10.06 -0.23 2.40
C GLY A 108 -10.14 -1.41 1.41
N PHE A 109 -9.20 -1.48 0.47
CA PHE A 109 -9.00 -2.63 -0.41
C PHE A 109 -7.97 -3.58 0.21
N ASN A 110 -8.03 -4.87 -0.14
CA ASN A 110 -6.86 -5.72 0.01
C ASN A 110 -5.70 -5.11 -0.76
N ALA A 111 -4.56 -4.97 -0.11
CA ALA A 111 -3.35 -4.45 -0.74
C ALA A 111 -2.20 -5.44 -0.55
N THR A 112 -1.32 -5.55 -1.54
CA THR A 112 -0.12 -6.35 -1.46
C THR A 112 1.06 -5.59 -2.06
N ILE A 113 2.07 -5.32 -1.24
CA ILE A 113 3.35 -4.79 -1.68
C ILE A 113 4.39 -5.90 -1.57
N PHE A 114 5.16 -6.14 -2.62
CA PHE A 114 6.31 -7.03 -2.56
C PHE A 114 7.52 -6.45 -3.30
N ALA A 115 8.71 -6.72 -2.77
CA ALA A 115 9.97 -6.33 -3.38
C ALA A 115 10.61 -7.51 -4.14
N TYR A 116 11.11 -7.26 -5.34
CA TYR A 116 11.72 -8.25 -6.23
C TYR A 116 13.07 -7.74 -6.77
N GLY A 117 14.03 -8.64 -6.98
CA GLY A 117 15.36 -8.33 -7.54
C GLY A 117 16.45 -9.24 -6.98
N GLN A 118 17.69 -9.06 -7.44
CA GLN A 118 18.87 -9.84 -7.02
C GLN A 118 19.18 -9.69 -5.52
N THR A 119 19.76 -10.69 -4.87
CA THR A 119 20.31 -10.53 -3.51
C THR A 119 21.29 -9.35 -3.45
N GLY A 120 21.13 -8.44 -2.48
CA GLY A 120 21.95 -7.24 -2.36
C GLY A 120 21.49 -6.01 -3.15
N CYS A 121 20.36 -6.07 -3.88
CA CYS A 121 19.81 -4.92 -4.59
C CYS A 121 18.95 -3.95 -3.74
N GLY A 122 18.75 -4.22 -2.44
CA GLY A 122 18.00 -3.34 -1.55
C GLY A 122 16.54 -3.74 -1.25
N LYS A 123 16.15 -4.99 -1.51
CA LYS A 123 14.81 -5.51 -1.14
C LYS A 123 14.48 -5.34 0.35
N SER A 124 15.34 -5.87 1.23
CA SER A 124 15.14 -5.78 2.69
C SER A 124 15.24 -4.33 3.20
N PHE A 125 16.10 -3.52 2.57
CA PHE A 125 16.22 -2.09 2.87
C PHE A 125 14.92 -1.32 2.55
N THR A 126 14.23 -1.71 1.48
CA THR A 126 12.96 -1.07 1.11
C THR A 126 11.81 -1.52 2.02
N MET A 127 11.76 -2.80 2.37
CA MET A 127 10.65 -3.36 3.17
C MET A 127 10.81 -3.11 4.67
N GLU A 128 11.94 -3.48 5.27
CA GLU A 128 12.22 -3.31 6.70
C GLU A 128 12.95 -1.98 6.93
N GLY A 129 14.05 -1.76 6.21
CA GLY A 129 14.87 -0.55 6.33
C GLY A 129 15.47 -0.33 7.73
N PRO A 130 16.38 0.65 7.88
CA PRO A 130 16.83 1.08 9.19
C PRO A 130 15.73 1.88 9.91
N ASP A 131 15.67 1.79 11.24
CA ASP A 131 14.72 2.57 12.04
C ASP A 131 15.10 4.07 12.09
N ASP A 132 16.37 4.42 11.99
CA ASP A 132 16.86 5.80 11.98
C ASP A 132 17.86 6.01 10.83
N PRO A 133 17.80 7.13 10.07
CA PRO A 133 16.86 8.25 10.16
C PRO A 133 15.44 7.91 9.64
N PRO A 134 14.39 8.65 10.08
CA PRO A 134 12.99 8.34 9.78
C PRO A 134 12.65 8.36 8.28
N ASP A 135 13.38 9.11 7.46
CA ASP A 135 13.19 9.18 6.00
C ASP A 135 13.59 7.88 5.27
N GLN A 136 14.48 7.11 5.88
CA GLN A 136 14.95 5.83 5.33
C GLN A 136 14.21 4.62 5.88
N ARG A 137 13.33 4.81 6.88
CA ARG A 137 12.45 3.74 7.40
C ARG A 137 11.78 2.99 6.26
N GLY A 138 11.78 1.66 6.35
CA GLY A 138 11.14 0.80 5.37
C GLY A 138 9.62 0.95 5.34
N ILE A 139 8.99 0.31 4.37
CA ILE A 139 7.55 0.32 4.19
C ILE A 139 6.81 -0.30 5.38
N ILE A 140 7.34 -1.40 5.94
CA ILE A 140 6.69 -2.14 7.02
C ILE A 140 6.59 -1.30 8.32
N PRO A 141 7.68 -0.71 8.86
CA PRO A 141 7.56 0.13 10.06
C PRO A 141 6.72 1.40 9.84
N ARG A 142 6.66 1.92 8.62
CA ARG A 142 5.78 3.04 8.26
C ARG A 142 4.30 2.66 8.30
N LEU A 143 3.95 1.48 7.77
CA LEU A 143 2.58 0.97 7.81
C LEU A 143 2.05 0.88 9.26
N TRP A 144 2.88 0.42 10.20
CA TRP A 144 2.52 0.37 11.62
C TRP A 144 2.42 1.74 12.30
N SER A 145 3.16 2.73 11.79
CA SER A 145 3.14 4.08 12.36
C SER A 145 1.86 4.84 12.02
N VAL A 146 1.27 4.58 10.83
CA VAL A 146 0.03 5.22 10.38
C VAL A 146 -1.22 4.67 11.09
N GLU A 147 -1.22 3.40 11.49
CA GLU A 147 -2.35 2.82 12.25
C GLU A 147 -2.48 3.37 13.68
N TYR A 148 -1.45 4.06 14.21
CA TYR A 148 -1.45 4.60 15.57
C TYR A 148 -1.96 6.05 15.63
N HIS A 149 -3.17 6.31 15.11
CA HIS A 149 -3.88 7.55 15.42
C HIS A 149 -4.55 7.45 16.82
N PRO A 150 -4.25 8.35 17.77
CA PRO A 150 -4.83 8.31 19.12
C PRO A 150 -6.32 8.67 19.18
N GLU A 151 -6.94 9.08 18.08
CA GLU A 151 -8.34 9.53 18.02
C GLU A 151 -9.38 8.42 18.33
N HIS A 152 -8.95 7.15 18.40
CA HIS A 152 -9.81 6.02 18.82
C HIS A 152 -9.52 5.51 20.24
N SER A 153 -8.93 6.34 21.10
CA SER A 153 -8.69 6.00 22.51
C SER A 153 -9.85 6.39 23.44
N SER A 154 -11.05 5.87 23.23
CA SER A 154 -12.09 5.92 24.28
C SER A 154 -13.18 4.88 24.08
N ASN A 155 -12.85 3.61 24.38
CA ASN A 155 -13.64 2.70 25.25
C ASN A 155 -13.33 1.20 25.10
N CYS A 156 -12.41 0.77 24.23
CA CYS A 156 -12.02 -0.65 24.13
C CYS A 156 -10.70 -1.01 24.85
N LEU A 157 -10.37 -0.32 25.94
CA LEU A 157 -9.23 -0.66 26.81
C LEU A 157 -9.71 -1.26 28.13
N ARG A 158 -10.27 -2.46 28.08
CA ARG A 158 -10.15 -3.49 29.12
C ARG A 158 -10.82 -4.79 28.65
N ALA A 159 -10.05 -5.89 28.67
CA ALA A 159 -10.47 -7.29 28.44
C ALA A 159 -10.58 -7.84 26.99
N CYS A 160 -9.60 -7.59 26.11
CA CYS A 160 -9.41 -8.46 24.93
C CYS A 160 -8.03 -9.15 24.98
N PRO A 161 -7.95 -10.50 25.10
CA PRO A 161 -6.68 -11.24 25.15
C PRO A 161 -5.89 -11.26 23.83
N CYS A 162 -6.35 -10.56 22.79
CA CYS A 162 -5.73 -10.60 21.46
C CYS A 162 -4.60 -9.58 21.21
N ARG A 163 -4.02 -8.95 22.25
CA ARG A 163 -2.69 -8.33 22.12
C ARG A 163 -1.63 -9.43 21.95
N ARG A 164 -1.56 -10.02 20.76
CA ARG A 164 -0.30 -10.58 20.27
C ARG A 164 0.68 -9.42 20.27
N THR A 165 1.66 -9.48 21.15
CA THR A 165 2.83 -8.62 21.03
C THR A 165 3.38 -8.73 19.59
N PRO A 166 3.68 -7.61 18.92
CA PRO A 166 3.97 -7.58 17.49
C PRO A 166 5.29 -8.25 17.09
N LYS A 167 6.01 -8.84 18.05
CA LYS A 167 7.22 -9.66 17.81
C LYS A 167 6.96 -10.88 16.91
N SER A 168 5.71 -11.34 16.81
CA SER A 168 5.36 -12.58 16.07
C SER A 168 4.96 -12.40 14.61
N VAL A 169 4.58 -11.18 14.17
CA VAL A 169 4.35 -10.90 12.74
C VAL A 169 5.68 -10.67 12.03
N GLY A 170 6.63 -9.99 12.70
CA GLY A 170 7.99 -9.80 12.21
C GLY A 170 8.76 -11.10 12.00
N THR A 171 8.58 -12.13 12.84
CA THR A 171 9.25 -13.43 12.65
C THR A 171 8.69 -14.25 11.49
N ARG A 172 7.38 -14.20 11.24
CA ARG A 172 6.76 -14.87 10.07
C ARG A 172 7.13 -14.23 8.73
N PHE A 173 7.25 -12.91 8.67
CA PHE A 173 7.71 -12.23 7.45
C PHE A 173 9.23 -12.36 7.23
N LYS A 174 10.03 -12.48 8.30
CA LYS A 174 11.48 -12.73 8.21
C LYS A 174 11.82 -14.09 7.57
N GLU A 175 10.94 -15.09 7.70
CA GLU A 175 11.11 -16.39 7.00
C GLU A 175 10.76 -16.35 5.51
N ALA A 176 9.99 -15.37 5.04
CA ALA A 176 9.52 -15.30 3.66
C ALA A 176 10.59 -14.88 2.63
N VAL A 177 11.79 -14.50 3.07
CA VAL A 177 12.85 -13.95 2.19
C VAL A 177 13.81 -15.03 1.65
N LYS A 178 13.77 -16.27 2.15
CA LYS A 178 14.61 -17.38 1.65
C LYS A 178 13.93 -18.14 0.51
N ILE A 179 13.97 -17.57 -0.69
CA ILE A 179 13.14 -18.01 -1.81
C ILE A 179 13.99 -18.05 -3.10
N ASN A 180 14.71 -19.15 -3.33
CA ASN A 180 15.32 -19.40 -4.65
C ASN A 180 14.43 -20.31 -5.53
N LEU A 181 13.53 -21.12 -4.94
CA LEU A 181 12.56 -21.94 -5.69
C LEU A 181 11.26 -21.19 -6.02
N SER A 182 10.84 -20.28 -5.13
CA SER A 182 9.59 -19.55 -5.26
C SER A 182 9.59 -18.43 -6.30
N LEU A 183 10.75 -17.85 -6.66
CA LEU A 183 10.83 -16.77 -7.65
C LEU A 183 10.58 -17.28 -9.07
N SER A 184 11.10 -18.46 -9.40
CA SER A 184 10.86 -19.10 -10.71
C SER A 184 9.39 -19.47 -10.89
N ALA A 185 8.76 -20.03 -9.85
CA ALA A 185 7.32 -20.32 -9.86
C ALA A 185 6.47 -19.05 -10.04
N LEU A 186 6.86 -17.94 -9.39
CA LEU A 186 6.22 -16.64 -9.57
C LEU A 186 6.34 -16.16 -11.01
N GLY A 187 7.48 -16.34 -11.66
CA GLY A 187 7.68 -16.00 -13.08
C GLY A 187 6.78 -16.77 -14.04
N ASN A 188 6.53 -18.05 -13.78
CA ASN A 188 5.61 -18.87 -14.59
C ASN A 188 4.16 -18.39 -14.45
N VAL A 189 3.75 -18.02 -13.23
CA VAL A 189 2.42 -17.45 -12.94
C VAL A 189 2.24 -16.13 -13.68
N ILE A 190 3.19 -15.19 -13.56
CA ILE A 190 3.11 -13.88 -14.24
C ILE A 190 3.07 -14.04 -15.77
N SER A 191 3.92 -14.90 -16.33
CA SER A 191 3.93 -15.12 -17.78
C SER A 191 2.58 -15.67 -18.27
N SER A 192 2.00 -16.62 -17.52
CA SER A 192 0.69 -17.19 -17.83
C SER A 192 -0.44 -16.15 -17.72
N LEU A 193 -0.37 -15.26 -16.72
CA LEU A 193 -1.34 -14.17 -16.52
C LEU A 193 -1.29 -13.12 -17.64
N VAL A 194 -0.10 -12.78 -18.13
CA VAL A 194 0.09 -11.76 -19.17
C VAL A 194 -0.25 -12.29 -20.56
N GLU A 195 0.12 -13.53 -20.86
CA GLU A 195 -0.17 -14.14 -22.17
C GLU A 195 -1.67 -14.41 -22.37
N GLY A 196 -2.43 -14.64 -21.29
CA GLY A 196 -3.87 -14.88 -21.34
C GLY A 196 -4.30 -16.16 -22.10
N LYS A 197 -3.34 -16.94 -22.60
CA LYS A 197 -3.56 -18.13 -23.44
C LYS A 197 -3.88 -19.40 -22.63
N ARG A 198 -3.53 -19.43 -21.34
CA ARG A 198 -3.69 -20.61 -20.48
C ARG A 198 -4.91 -20.43 -19.59
N THR A 199 -5.83 -21.41 -19.65
CA THR A 199 -7.00 -21.47 -18.77
C THR A 199 -6.62 -21.77 -17.32
N HIS A 200 -5.50 -22.46 -17.09
CA HIS A 200 -4.99 -22.79 -15.77
C HIS A 200 -3.72 -22.01 -15.44
N ILE A 201 -3.74 -21.29 -14.32
CA ILE A 201 -2.58 -20.55 -13.79
C ILE A 201 -1.94 -21.38 -12.67
N PRO A 202 -0.63 -21.67 -12.71
CA PRO A 202 0.02 -22.63 -11.82
C PRO A 202 0.36 -22.04 -10.44
N TYR A 203 -0.65 -21.51 -9.71
CA TYR A 203 -0.44 -20.98 -8.35
C TYR A 203 0.05 -22.06 -7.37
N ARG A 204 -0.19 -23.34 -7.66
CA ARG A 204 0.13 -24.47 -6.77
C ARG A 204 1.60 -24.87 -6.75
N ASP A 205 2.40 -24.41 -7.71
CA ASP A 205 3.81 -24.81 -7.87
C ASP A 205 4.70 -24.36 -6.70
N SER A 206 4.28 -23.33 -5.96
CA SER A 206 4.97 -22.92 -4.74
C SER A 206 4.00 -22.46 -3.64
N LYS A 207 4.45 -22.55 -2.38
CA LYS A 207 3.69 -22.01 -1.23
C LYS A 207 3.49 -20.50 -1.36
N LEU A 208 4.49 -19.77 -1.86
CA LEU A 208 4.41 -18.31 -2.06
C LEU A 208 3.34 -17.94 -3.09
N THR A 209 3.32 -18.62 -4.25
CA THR A 209 2.32 -18.34 -5.30
C THR A 209 0.90 -18.68 -4.85
N ARG A 210 0.74 -19.64 -3.92
CA ARG A 210 -0.56 -19.91 -3.27
C ARG A 210 -0.99 -18.78 -2.33
N LEU A 211 -0.05 -18.21 -1.57
CA LEU A 211 -0.34 -17.08 -0.68
C LEU A 211 -0.65 -15.80 -1.47
N LEU A 212 0.06 -15.57 -2.58
CA LEU A 212 -0.10 -14.40 -3.44
C LEU A 212 -1.16 -14.58 -4.54
N GLN A 213 -1.92 -15.67 -4.52
CA GLN A 213 -2.94 -15.94 -5.55
C GLN A 213 -4.01 -14.84 -5.61
N ASN A 214 -4.42 -14.29 -4.46
CA ASN A 214 -5.35 -13.17 -4.42
C ASN A 214 -4.71 -11.85 -4.86
N SER A 215 -3.38 -11.76 -4.75
CA SER A 215 -2.58 -10.57 -5.10
C SER A 215 -2.26 -10.50 -6.59
N LEU A 216 -2.21 -11.62 -7.30
CA LEU A 216 -1.87 -11.65 -8.72
C LEU A 216 -3.07 -12.20 -9.49
N GLY A 217 -3.78 -11.34 -10.23
CA GLY A 217 -4.99 -11.72 -10.96
C GLY A 217 -6.24 -11.91 -10.09
N GLY A 218 -6.24 -11.43 -8.84
CA GLY A 218 -7.31 -11.63 -7.87
C GLY A 218 -7.91 -10.34 -7.30
N ASN A 219 -8.47 -10.46 -6.09
CA ASN A 219 -9.09 -9.36 -5.34
C ASN A 219 -8.08 -8.65 -4.42
N SER A 220 -7.14 -7.92 -5.01
CA SER A 220 -6.16 -7.11 -4.29
C SER A 220 -5.57 -6.02 -5.18
N LYS A 221 -5.30 -4.85 -4.63
CA LYS A 221 -4.42 -3.84 -5.21
C LYS A 221 -2.98 -4.28 -4.99
N THR A 222 -2.25 -4.48 -6.07
CA THR A 222 -0.90 -5.02 -5.96
C THR A 222 0.12 -4.06 -6.51
N MET A 223 1.17 -3.84 -5.72
CA MET A 223 2.32 -3.05 -6.07
C MET A 223 3.57 -3.91 -6.01
N MET A 224 4.32 -3.92 -7.11
CA MET A 224 5.62 -4.57 -7.20
C MET A 224 6.72 -3.51 -7.15
N ILE A 225 7.69 -3.70 -6.26
CA ILE A 225 8.90 -2.88 -6.20
C ILE A 225 10.07 -3.68 -6.76
N ALA A 226 10.54 -3.32 -7.94
CA ALA A 226 11.73 -3.89 -8.55
C ALA A 226 12.97 -3.16 -8.03
N CYS A 227 13.74 -3.81 -7.16
CA CYS A 227 15.00 -3.28 -6.64
C CYS A 227 16.14 -3.71 -7.58
N ILE A 228 16.93 -2.77 -8.06
CA ILE A 228 18.04 -3.01 -9.00
C ILE A 228 19.36 -2.46 -8.46
N SER A 229 20.47 -3.04 -8.92
CA SER A 229 21.82 -2.55 -8.66
C SER A 229 22.29 -1.72 -9.86
N PRO A 230 22.93 -0.56 -9.63
CA PRO A 230 23.49 0.24 -10.71
C PRO A 230 24.82 -0.30 -11.25
N SER A 231 25.45 -1.28 -10.58
CA SER A 231 26.76 -1.82 -10.99
C SER A 231 26.71 -2.61 -12.30
N SER A 232 27.75 -2.46 -13.13
CA SER A 232 28.00 -3.23 -14.34
C SER A 232 28.03 -4.75 -14.10
N ASP A 233 28.52 -5.20 -12.94
CA ASP A 233 28.65 -6.63 -12.62
C ASP A 233 27.28 -7.32 -12.48
N SER A 234 26.27 -6.54 -12.07
CA SER A 234 24.90 -6.99 -11.91
C SER A 234 24.05 -6.79 -13.17
N PHE A 235 24.63 -6.39 -14.30
CA PHE A 235 23.89 -6.02 -15.52
C PHE A 235 22.86 -7.08 -15.95
N HIS A 236 23.27 -8.35 -16.01
CA HIS A 236 22.39 -9.45 -16.43
C HIS A 236 21.17 -9.64 -15.50
N GLU A 237 21.39 -9.47 -14.19
CA GLU A 237 20.36 -9.61 -13.17
C GLU A 237 19.42 -8.39 -13.14
N THR A 238 19.97 -7.19 -13.32
CA THR A 238 19.19 -5.96 -13.48
C THR A 238 18.30 -6.04 -14.72
N LEU A 239 18.85 -6.47 -15.87
CA LEU A 239 18.08 -6.67 -17.10
C LEU A 239 16.94 -7.70 -16.90
N SER A 240 17.24 -8.83 -16.26
CA SER A 240 16.25 -9.86 -15.99
C SER A 240 15.13 -9.35 -15.07
N THR A 241 15.50 -8.53 -14.07
CA THR A 241 14.57 -7.87 -13.14
C THR A 241 13.67 -6.85 -13.87
N LEU A 242 14.23 -6.01 -14.73
CA LEU A 242 13.48 -5.02 -15.51
C LEU A 242 12.52 -5.69 -16.50
N ARG A 243 12.95 -6.75 -17.21
CA ARG A 243 12.08 -7.53 -18.08
C ARG A 243 10.94 -8.21 -17.31
N TYR A 244 11.22 -8.68 -16.11
CA TYR A 244 10.22 -9.26 -15.22
C TYR A 244 9.19 -8.22 -14.77
N ALA A 245 9.66 -7.06 -14.32
CA ALA A 245 8.84 -5.92 -13.93
C ALA A 245 7.95 -5.43 -15.08
N ASN A 246 8.50 -5.35 -16.30
CA ASN A 246 7.76 -4.92 -17.49
C ASN A 246 6.62 -5.89 -17.84
N ARG A 247 6.80 -7.21 -17.60
CA ARG A 247 5.72 -8.18 -17.74
C ARG A 247 4.67 -8.00 -16.64
N ALA A 248 5.10 -7.83 -15.39
CA ALA A 248 4.20 -7.68 -14.24
C ALA A 248 3.23 -6.49 -14.38
N LYS A 249 3.68 -5.38 -15.01
CA LYS A 249 2.85 -4.19 -15.29
C LYS A 249 1.57 -4.49 -16.08
N ASN A 250 1.56 -5.57 -16.86
CA ASN A 250 0.40 -5.94 -17.69
C ASN A 250 -0.59 -6.88 -16.99
N ILE A 251 -0.31 -7.29 -15.75
CA ILE A 251 -1.25 -8.10 -14.96
C ILE A 251 -2.44 -7.22 -14.56
N LYS A 252 -3.65 -7.76 -14.75
CA LYS A 252 -4.90 -7.12 -14.35
C LYS A 252 -5.47 -7.81 -13.12
N ASN A 253 -5.76 -7.03 -12.09
CA ASN A 253 -6.45 -7.43 -10.88
C ASN A 253 -7.88 -6.85 -10.87
N ALA A 254 -8.75 -7.42 -10.05
CA ALA A 254 -10.12 -6.93 -9.84
C ALA A 254 -10.33 -6.65 -8.35
N PRO A 255 -9.71 -5.58 -7.81
CA PRO A 255 -9.85 -5.23 -6.40
C PRO A 255 -11.28 -4.79 -6.09
N LYS A 256 -11.82 -5.32 -5.02
CA LYS A 256 -13.11 -4.98 -4.43
C LYS A 256 -12.88 -4.55 -2.99
N ILE A 257 -13.65 -3.57 -2.55
CA ILE A 257 -13.64 -3.12 -1.16
C ILE A 257 -14.17 -4.29 -0.34
N ASN A 258 -13.36 -4.78 0.58
CA ASN A 258 -13.82 -5.79 1.52
C ASN A 258 -14.52 -5.03 2.65
N GLU A 259 -15.80 -4.77 2.49
CA GLU A 259 -16.62 -4.38 3.63
C GLU A 259 -16.73 -5.60 4.56
N ASP A 260 -16.27 -5.45 5.79
CA ASP A 260 -16.52 -6.47 6.79
C ASP A 260 -18.03 -6.67 6.90
N THR A 261 -18.47 -7.93 6.75
CA THR A 261 -19.91 -8.28 6.80
C THR A 261 -20.59 -7.72 8.06
N ARG A 262 -19.85 -7.62 9.18
CA ARG A 262 -20.30 -7.02 10.42
C ARG A 262 -20.50 -5.51 10.31
N ASP A 263 -19.62 -4.79 9.64
CA ASP A 263 -19.72 -3.34 9.47
C ASP A 263 -20.80 -2.97 8.45
N ALA A 264 -20.95 -3.78 7.40
CA ALA A 264 -22.07 -3.69 6.48
C ALA A 264 -23.41 -3.92 7.20
N LEU A 265 -23.48 -4.97 8.04
CA LEU A 265 -24.65 -5.25 8.90
C LEU A 265 -24.91 -4.12 9.91
N LEU A 266 -23.87 -3.58 10.55
CA LEU A 266 -23.99 -2.46 11.48
C LEU A 266 -24.51 -1.20 10.78
N ARG A 267 -24.10 -0.94 9.53
CA ARG A 267 -24.61 0.17 8.72
C ARG A 267 -26.08 -0.04 8.38
N GLN A 268 -26.47 -1.26 8.00
CA GLN A 268 -27.87 -1.63 7.77
C GLN A 268 -28.71 -1.47 9.04
N TYR A 269 -28.27 -2.04 10.17
CA TYR A 269 -28.99 -1.92 11.44
C TYR A 269 -29.11 -0.47 11.91
N ARG A 270 -28.08 0.37 11.71
CA ARG A 270 -28.16 1.80 12.03
C ARG A 270 -29.15 2.55 11.15
N ALA A 271 -29.19 2.24 9.85
CA ALA A 271 -30.17 2.81 8.93
C ALA A 271 -31.60 2.39 9.30
N GLU A 272 -31.81 1.12 9.66
CA GLU A 272 -33.09 0.60 10.13
C GLU A 272 -33.53 1.29 11.42
N ILE A 273 -32.63 1.47 12.40
CA ILE A 273 -32.92 2.18 13.65
C ILE A 273 -33.30 3.65 13.38
N ALA A 274 -32.62 4.31 12.44
CA ALA A 274 -32.94 5.69 12.07
C ALA A 274 -34.35 5.77 11.45
N TYR A 275 -34.64 4.90 10.49
CA TYR A 275 -35.93 4.81 9.82
C TYR A 275 -37.08 4.50 10.80
N LEU A 276 -36.89 3.55 11.70
CA LEU A 276 -37.89 3.18 12.71
C LEU A 276 -38.14 4.32 13.72
N ARG A 277 -37.08 5.05 14.10
CA ARG A 277 -37.22 6.23 14.98
C ARG A 277 -38.01 7.35 14.30
N GLU A 278 -37.76 7.59 13.02
CA GLU A 278 -38.49 8.57 12.22
C GLU A 278 -39.96 8.17 12.07
N SER A 279 -40.22 6.92 11.71
CA SER A 279 -41.59 6.36 11.61
C SER A 279 -42.35 6.42 12.95
N LEU A 280 -41.68 6.19 14.07
CA LEU A 280 -42.28 6.33 15.41
C LEU A 280 -42.54 7.79 15.78
N SER A 281 -41.70 8.73 15.34
CA SER A 281 -41.93 10.16 15.56
C SER A 281 -43.09 10.72 14.73
N GLU A 282 -43.35 10.12 13.56
CA GLU A 282 -44.51 10.45 12.73
C GLU A 282 -45.81 9.84 13.27
N CYS A 283 -45.75 8.62 13.82
CA CYS A 283 -46.92 7.89 14.30
C CYS A 283 -47.31 8.27 15.75
N CYS A 284 -46.33 8.59 16.60
CA CYS A 284 -46.55 9.16 17.92
C CYS A 284 -46.16 10.64 17.88
N GLY A 285 -47.15 11.54 17.82
CA GLY A 285 -46.97 12.97 18.10
C GLY A 285 -46.59 13.24 19.57
N MET A 286 -45.50 12.64 20.06
CA MET A 286 -44.95 12.88 21.38
C MET A 286 -43.98 14.05 21.30
N THR A 287 -44.48 15.22 21.73
CA THR A 287 -43.64 16.33 22.17
C THR A 287 -42.57 15.82 23.15
N PRO A 288 -41.33 16.34 23.10
CA PRO A 288 -40.27 15.88 23.96
C PRO A 288 -40.70 16.05 25.42
N PHE A 289 -40.65 14.96 26.19
CA PHE A 289 -40.86 14.98 27.62
C PHE A 289 -39.69 15.76 28.24
N VAL A 290 -39.88 17.07 28.39
CA VAL A 290 -39.03 17.93 29.21
C VAL A 290 -39.10 17.34 30.61
N TYR A 291 -37.98 16.79 31.08
CA TYR A 291 -37.79 16.49 32.49
C TYR A 291 -37.86 17.83 33.25
N LEU A 292 -39.05 18.17 33.74
CA LEU A 292 -39.25 19.26 34.69
C LEU A 292 -39.05 18.71 36.10
N ARG A 293 -37.86 19.00 36.63
CA ARG A 293 -37.37 18.93 38.02
C ARG A 293 -37.27 17.55 38.67
#